data_AF-A0A0N4XZR0-F1
#
_entry.id   AF-A0A0N4XZR0-F1
#
_cell.length_a   1.000
_cell.length_b   1.000
_cell.length_c   1.000
_cell.angle_alpha   90.00
_cell.angle_beta   90.00
_cell.angle_gamma   90.00
#
_symmetry.space_group_name_H-M   'P 1'
#
loop_
_entity.id
_entity.type
_entity.pdbx_description
1 polymer ?
#
loop_
_entity_poly.entity_id
_entity_poly.type
_entity_poly.pdbx_seq_one_letter_code
_entity_poly.pdbx_strand_id
1 'polypeptide(L)'
;MKVRLRLSTLTIVLSFFATGLASVTDGFPDDKFVVLRAEPATVEQLEVVRELHDNMHKYDLDFWLTPVALGQKADIMVREVRRRWLENVLTNHSIPHNVTIKDVQQ
;
A
#
# COMPACT_ATOMS: atom_id res chain seq x y z
N MET A 1 40.58 63.71 30.37
CA MET A 1 40.97 63.31 29.00
C MET A 1 41.13 61.79 28.96
N LYS A 2 40.58 61.15 27.91
CA LYS A 2 40.72 59.72 27.50
C LYS A 2 39.89 58.67 28.27
N VAL A 3 38.65 58.51 27.78
CA VAL A 3 37.78 57.31 27.83
C VAL A 3 38.53 56.06 27.38
N ARG A 4 38.29 54.90 28.02
CA ARG A 4 38.22 53.60 27.32
C ARG A 4 37.18 52.66 27.96
N LEU A 5 35.99 52.69 27.35
CA LEU A 5 34.97 51.66 27.38
C LEU A 5 35.55 50.32 26.87
N ARG A 6 35.37 49.23 27.63
CA ARG A 6 35.59 47.86 27.14
C ARG A 6 34.39 47.02 27.55
N LEU A 7 33.41 46.99 26.65
CA LEU A 7 32.25 46.12 26.63
C LEU A 7 32.76 44.68 26.43
N SER A 8 32.78 43.86 27.48
CA SER A 8 33.26 42.48 27.40
C SER A 8 32.11 41.58 26.93
N THR A 9 32.27 41.05 25.72
CA THR A 9 31.29 40.31 24.94
C THR A 9 30.89 38.98 25.59
N LEU A 10 29.58 38.82 25.76
CA LEU A 10 28.86 37.60 26.03
C LEU A 10 29.01 36.64 24.83
N THR A 11 29.56 35.45 25.04
CA THR A 11 29.53 34.39 24.01
C THR A 11 29.01 33.09 24.63
N ILE A 12 27.70 32.89 24.54
CA ILE A 12 27.02 31.63 24.83
C ILE A 12 27.30 30.69 23.65
N VAL A 13 28.09 29.65 23.87
CA VAL A 13 28.26 28.56 22.88
C VAL A 13 27.17 27.53 23.17
N LEU A 14 26.06 27.65 22.47
CA LEU A 14 24.96 26.68 22.47
C LEU A 14 25.25 25.66 21.36
N SER A 15 26.02 24.62 21.69
CA SER A 15 26.29 23.49 20.80
C SER A 15 25.07 22.58 20.73
N PHE A 16 24.18 22.85 19.78
CA PHE A 16 23.17 21.88 19.34
C PHE A 16 23.88 20.75 18.59
N PHE A 17 24.17 19.65 19.28
CA PHE A 17 24.45 18.37 18.62
C PHE A 17 23.13 17.84 18.06
N ALA A 18 22.84 18.17 16.80
CA ALA A 18 21.80 17.49 16.04
C ALA A 18 22.31 16.08 15.71
N THR A 19 21.98 15.10 16.54
CA THR A 19 22.10 13.69 16.17
C THR A 19 21.05 13.40 15.10
N GLY A 20 21.42 13.51 13.84
CA GLY A 20 20.63 13.00 12.73
C GLY A 20 20.59 11.49 12.82
N LEU A 21 19.47 10.92 13.29
CA LEU A 21 19.14 9.54 12.97
C LEU A 21 18.87 9.50 11.47
N ALA A 22 19.84 9.01 10.70
CA ALA A 22 19.57 8.52 9.36
C ALA A 22 18.67 7.29 9.52
N SER A 23 17.37 7.47 9.33
CA SER A 23 16.44 6.36 9.15
C SER A 23 16.87 5.65 7.87
N VAL A 24 17.48 4.47 8.01
CA VAL A 24 17.67 3.54 6.89
C VAL A 24 16.28 3.10 6.48
N THR A 25 15.68 3.86 5.57
CA THR A 25 14.56 3.35 4.79
C THR A 25 15.19 2.36 3.82
N ASP A 26 15.20 1.07 4.19
CA ASP A 26 15.17 0.02 3.17
C ASP A 26 13.90 0.30 2.36
N GLY A 27 14.05 1.04 1.27
CA GLY A 27 12.97 1.35 0.38
C GLY A 27 12.45 0.03 -0.15
N PHE A 28 11.28 -0.41 0.33
CA PHE A 28 10.48 -1.36 -0.41
C PHE A 28 10.40 -0.80 -1.83
N PRO A 29 10.77 -1.57 -2.87
CA PRO A 29 10.70 -1.08 -4.24
C PRO A 29 9.30 -0.54 -4.46
N ASP A 30 9.17 0.70 -4.96
CA ASP A 30 7.90 1.43 -5.11
C ASP A 30 6.76 0.45 -5.36
N ASP A 31 5.96 0.21 -4.32
CA ASP A 31 4.97 -0.86 -4.34
C ASP A 31 3.92 -0.45 -5.35
N LYS A 32 4.03 -0.95 -6.58
CA LYS A 32 3.02 -0.76 -7.60
C LYS A 32 1.78 -1.54 -7.19
N PHE A 33 0.63 -0.90 -7.23
CA PHE A 33 -0.64 -1.55 -6.99
C PHE A 33 -1.41 -1.64 -8.30
N VAL A 34 -2.10 -2.76 -8.47
CA VAL A 34 -2.98 -3.03 -9.60
C VAL A 34 -4.35 -3.41 -9.08
N VAL A 35 -5.38 -3.16 -9.88
CA VAL A 35 -6.75 -3.60 -9.57
C VAL A 35 -7.15 -4.69 -10.53
N LEU A 36 -7.54 -5.84 -9.97
CA LEU A 36 -8.17 -6.93 -10.70
C LEU A 36 -9.67 -6.87 -10.48
N ARG A 37 -10.42 -7.06 -11.56
CA ARG A 37 -11.84 -7.29 -11.51
C ARG A 37 -12.11 -8.78 -11.64
N ALA A 38 -12.75 -9.37 -10.65
CA ALA A 38 -13.26 -10.73 -10.69
C ALA A 38 -14.77 -10.72 -10.93
N GLU A 39 -15.27 -11.67 -11.72
CA GLU A 39 -16.68 -11.76 -12.12
C GLU A 39 -17.24 -13.15 -11.74
N PRO A 40 -17.54 -13.40 -10.45
CA PRO A 40 -18.10 -14.68 -10.02
C PRO A 40 -19.49 -14.91 -10.64
N ALA A 41 -19.64 -16.04 -11.35
CA ALA A 41 -20.86 -16.43 -12.04
C ALA A 41 -21.68 -17.50 -11.29
N THR A 42 -21.07 -18.21 -10.34
CA THR A 42 -21.73 -19.26 -9.54
C THR A 42 -21.65 -18.98 -8.04
N VAL A 43 -22.44 -19.71 -7.24
CA VAL A 43 -22.45 -19.55 -5.76
C VAL A 43 -21.09 -19.93 -5.18
N GLU A 44 -20.50 -21.01 -5.68
CA GLU A 44 -19.19 -21.50 -5.27
C GLU A 44 -18.09 -20.48 -5.58
N GLN A 45 -18.16 -19.83 -6.74
CA GLN A 45 -17.23 -18.76 -7.09
C GLN A 45 -17.40 -17.52 -6.21
N LEU A 46 -18.64 -17.16 -5.88
CA LEU A 46 -18.92 -16.06 -4.98
C LEU A 46 -18.42 -16.34 -3.56
N GLU A 47 -18.52 -17.59 -3.08
CA GLU A 47 -17.97 -18.01 -1.80
C GLU A 47 -16.45 -17.88 -1.74
N VAL A 48 -15.74 -18.25 -2.81
CA VAL A 48 -14.28 -18.07 -2.90
C VAL A 48 -13.90 -16.59 -2.82
N VAL A 49 -14.61 -15.70 -3.53
CA VAL A 49 -14.33 -14.25 -3.46
C VAL A 49 -14.66 -13.69 -2.07
N ARG A 50 -15.71 -14.20 -1.41
CA ARG A 50 -16.03 -13.84 -0.01
C ARG A 50 -14.96 -14.32 0.96
N GLU A 51 -14.42 -15.53 0.79
CA GLU A 51 -13.31 -16.02 1.61
C GLU A 51 -12.06 -15.14 1.43
N LEU A 52 -11.76 -14.72 0.20
CA LEU A 52 -10.67 -13.77 -0.08
C LEU A 52 -10.89 -12.43 0.63
N HIS A 53 -12.12 -11.91 0.61
CA HIS A 53 -12.49 -10.69 1.32
C HIS A 53 -12.36 -10.85 2.85
N ASP A 54 -12.89 -11.93 3.41
CA ASP A 54 -12.85 -12.20 4.85
C ASP A 54 -11.42 -12.37 5.37
N ASN A 55 -10.50 -12.78 4.49
CA ASN A 55 -9.08 -12.93 4.76
C ASN A 55 -8.22 -11.83 4.10
N MET A 56 -8.79 -10.70 3.68
CA MET A 56 -8.07 -9.70 2.88
C MET A 56 -6.80 -9.17 3.57
N HIS A 57 -6.84 -8.99 4.89
CA HIS A 57 -5.68 -8.54 5.67
C HIS A 57 -4.53 -9.56 5.68
N LYS A 58 -4.85 -10.86 5.64
CA LYS A 58 -3.85 -11.95 5.59
C LYS A 58 -3.13 -11.97 4.25
N TYR A 59 -3.84 -11.63 3.18
CA TYR A 59 -3.34 -11.65 1.82
C TYR A 59 -2.85 -10.29 1.30
N ASP A 60 -2.99 -9.24 2.12
CA ASP A 60 -2.73 -7.84 1.76
C ASP A 60 -3.47 -7.43 0.48
N LEU A 61 -4.78 -7.71 0.51
CA LEU A 61 -5.75 -7.31 -0.50
C LEU A 61 -6.57 -6.15 0.04
N ASP A 62 -7.05 -5.31 -0.87
CA ASP A 62 -8.01 -4.24 -0.56
C ASP A 62 -9.16 -4.29 -1.57
N PHE A 63 -10.37 -4.47 -1.08
CA PHE A 63 -11.57 -4.62 -1.91
C PHE A 63 -12.23 -3.25 -2.12
N TRP A 64 -12.04 -2.70 -3.32
CA TRP A 64 -12.70 -1.46 -3.74
C TRP A 64 -14.17 -1.69 -4.06
N LEU A 65 -14.50 -2.89 -4.55
CA LEU A 65 -15.87 -3.33 -4.73
C LEU A 65 -16.01 -4.75 -4.21
N THR A 66 -16.84 -4.92 -3.18
CA THR A 66 -17.14 -6.22 -2.59
C THR A 66 -18.42 -6.80 -3.23
N PRO A 67 -18.39 -8.01 -3.79
CA PRO A 67 -19.58 -8.62 -4.38
C PRO A 67 -20.51 -9.12 -3.27
N VAL A 68 -21.73 -8.58 -3.20
CA VAL A 68 -22.74 -9.01 -2.23
C VAL A 68 -23.66 -10.10 -2.79
N ALA A 69 -23.81 -10.18 -4.11
CA ALA A 69 -24.69 -11.15 -4.79
C ALA A 69 -24.08 -11.72 -6.08
N LEU A 70 -24.68 -12.80 -6.60
CA LEU A 70 -24.32 -13.38 -7.89
C LEU A 70 -24.44 -12.35 -9.03
N GLY A 71 -23.51 -12.42 -9.99
CA GLY A 71 -23.47 -11.50 -11.12
C GLY A 71 -22.92 -10.11 -10.78
N GLN A 72 -22.59 -9.84 -9.51
CA GLN A 72 -21.82 -8.65 -9.15
C GLN A 72 -20.32 -8.90 -9.32
N LYS A 73 -19.63 -7.84 -9.74
CA LYS A 73 -18.19 -7.83 -9.94
C LYS A 73 -17.50 -7.51 -8.61
N ALA A 74 -16.26 -7.96 -8.45
CA ALA A 74 -15.39 -7.60 -7.35
C ALA A 74 -14.18 -6.87 -7.89
N ASP A 75 -13.87 -5.69 -7.37
CA ASP A 75 -12.65 -4.95 -7.72
C ASP A 75 -11.68 -5.04 -6.54
N ILE A 76 -10.53 -5.66 -6.77
CA ILE A 76 -9.55 -6.06 -5.75
C ILE A 76 -8.22 -5.40 -6.09
N MET A 77 -7.80 -4.46 -5.27
CA MET A 77 -6.45 -3.90 -5.30
C MET A 77 -5.47 -4.87 -4.65
N VAL A 78 -4.34 -5.09 -5.32
CA VAL A 78 -3.26 -5.96 -4.86
C VAL A 78 -1.92 -5.36 -5.28
N ARG A 79 -0.87 -5.63 -4.50
CA ARG A 79 0.49 -5.33 -4.91
C ARG A 79 0.86 -6.12 -6.17
N GLU A 80 1.59 -5.50 -7.08
CA GLU A 80 2.05 -6.12 -8.33
C GLU A 80 2.82 -7.43 -8.10
N VAL A 81 3.61 -7.51 -7.03
CA VAL A 81 4.34 -8.73 -6.63
C VAL A 81 3.42 -9.90 -6.27
N ARG A 82 2.19 -9.62 -5.84
CA ARG A 82 1.14 -10.60 -5.48
C ARG A 82 0.10 -10.79 -6.57
N ARG A 83 0.11 -10.00 -7.65
CA ARG A 83 -0.86 -10.11 -8.76
C ARG A 83 -0.99 -11.54 -9.26
N ARG A 84 0.14 -12.17 -9.60
CA ARG A 84 0.14 -13.53 -10.16
C ARG A 84 -0.45 -14.57 -9.22
N TRP A 85 -0.25 -14.41 -7.90
CA TRP A 85 -0.87 -15.29 -6.91
C TRP A 85 -2.40 -15.14 -6.94
N LEU A 86 -2.91 -13.91 -6.96
CA LEU A 86 -4.35 -13.66 -7.01
C LEU A 86 -4.96 -14.17 -8.34
N GLU A 87 -4.31 -13.91 -9.48
CA GLU A 87 -4.72 -14.45 -10.80
C GLU A 87 -4.80 -15.99 -10.77
N ASN A 88 -3.82 -16.66 -10.15
CA ASN A 88 -3.83 -18.11 -10.01
C ASN A 88 -4.97 -18.61 -9.14
N VAL A 89 -5.26 -17.95 -8.01
CA VAL A 89 -6.42 -18.31 -7.16
C VAL A 89 -7.70 -18.20 -7.97
N LEU A 90 -7.93 -17.07 -8.64
CA LEU A 90 -9.13 -16.85 -9.45
C LEU A 90 -9.24 -17.86 -10.60
N THR A 91 -8.14 -18.12 -11.31
CA THR A 91 -8.06 -19.11 -12.41
C THR A 91 -8.37 -20.53 -11.92
N ASN A 92 -7.79 -20.94 -10.79
CA ASN A 92 -7.97 -22.30 -10.24
C ASN A 92 -9.43 -22.56 -9.83
N HIS A 93 -10.16 -21.52 -9.44
CA HIS A 93 -11.60 -21.58 -9.15
C HIS A 93 -12.47 -21.26 -10.37
N SER A 94 -11.90 -21.19 -11.57
CA SER A 94 -12.59 -20.87 -12.83
C SER A 94 -13.33 -19.54 -12.80
N ILE A 95 -12.84 -18.58 -12.01
CA ILE A 95 -13.44 -17.24 -11.86
C ILE A 95 -12.88 -16.34 -12.97
N PRO A 96 -13.74 -15.83 -13.88
CA PRO A 96 -13.32 -14.85 -14.87
C PRO A 96 -12.74 -13.61 -14.20
N HIS A 97 -11.60 -13.14 -14.68
CA HIS A 97 -10.95 -11.96 -14.14
C HIS A 97 -10.11 -11.23 -15.17
N ASN A 98 -9.89 -9.94 -14.96
CA ASN A 98 -8.99 -9.11 -15.75
C ASN A 98 -8.39 -7.97 -14.91
N VAL A 99 -7.23 -7.47 -15.31
CA VAL A 99 -6.65 -6.25 -14.73
C VAL A 99 -7.39 -5.04 -15.30
N THR A 100 -8.06 -4.26 -14.44
CA THR A 100 -8.80 -3.05 -14.83
C THR A 100 -7.98 -1.78 -14.63
N ILE A 101 -7.11 -1.74 -13.62
CA ILE A 101 -6.17 -0.64 -13.36
C ILE A 101 -4.76 -1.23 -13.26
N LYS A 102 -3.86 -0.80 -14.14
CA LYS A 102 -2.49 -1.34 -14.27
C LYS A 102 -1.47 -0.69 -13.33
N ASP A 103 -1.79 0.49 -12.83
CA ASP A 103 -0.97 1.26 -11.90
C ASP A 103 -1.91 2.21 -11.18
N VAL A 104 -2.18 1.97 -9.89
CA VAL A 104 -3.07 2.82 -9.08
C VAL A 104 -2.43 4.18 -8.77
N GLN A 105 -1.10 4.28 -8.89
CA GLN A 105 -0.35 5.49 -8.54
C GLN A 105 -0.30 6.52 -9.68
N GLN A 106 -0.76 6.19 -10.90
CA GLN A 106 -0.68 7.03 -12.09
C GLN A 106 -2.00 7.66 -12.52
#